data_AF-A0A7S3XTA8-F1
#
_entry.id   AF-A0A7S3XTA8-F1
#
_cell.length_a   1.000
_cell.length_b   1.000
_cell.length_c   1.000
_cell.angle_alpha   90.00
_cell.angle_beta   90.00
_cell.angle_gamma   90.00
#
_symmetry.space_group_name_H-M   'P 1'
#
loop_
_entity.id
_entity.type
_entity.pdbx_description
1 polymer ?
#
loop_
_entity_poly.entity_id
_entity_poly.type
_entity_poly.pdbx_seq_one_letter_code
_entity_poly.pdbx_strand_id
1 'polypeptide(L)'
;MSSYKPCLAGNLPEVSRIVYHRIPKSGSTSLSALLAWHSISQRTYQFRKFEAVRENKISEILNSPCEPSGDGPCEHRRVLAAHTPFPTYETGAIWGKVGHITMVRHPVELALSFYYYLIAERRLEKADRERQRRREDGCGCSDGVSFDDCMLKSHIQYIQDPNTPCLRYLELMGSAITNYFCSNCSSLSKQELLDTALQNQLNMDVIGLLSEYELSLRLFEHKFPKFFSGLSLTHLQHREGNNGKLNTNDHPMRVSPQALEKLMLVPGNEIALRLFNHAEKLFWASVNESFAHTENFDWCFDYYTSSENSSVCDRVGWRKRRIEGLFGNGAKEKVKGGEVIPPPIGTAPPSSSDSLGLPPNLVLIALIQVLCALLLVLSCGLTGYLPKTFRLLLPQRR
;
A
#
# COMPACT_ATOMS: atom_id res chain seq x y z
N MET A 1 19.53 -38.74 -30.40
CA MET A 1 19.61 -37.32 -30.01
C MET A 1 18.57 -36.56 -30.83
N SER A 2 17.44 -36.21 -30.21
CA SER A 2 16.31 -35.56 -30.88
C SER A 2 16.63 -34.07 -31.08
N SER A 3 16.57 -33.61 -32.33
CA SER A 3 16.85 -32.24 -32.73
C SER A 3 15.73 -31.33 -32.24
N TYR A 4 16.01 -30.58 -31.18
CA TYR A 4 15.14 -29.52 -30.67
C TYR A 4 15.08 -28.42 -31.72
N LYS A 5 14.01 -28.39 -32.53
CA LYS A 5 13.73 -27.26 -33.42
C LYS A 5 13.12 -26.14 -32.57
N PRO A 6 13.81 -25.00 -32.37
CA PRO A 6 13.18 -23.85 -31.74
C PRO A 6 12.08 -23.34 -32.66
N CYS A 7 10.86 -23.25 -32.13
CA CYS A 7 9.75 -22.57 -32.79
C CYS A 7 10.10 -21.08 -32.86
N LEU A 8 10.66 -20.65 -34.00
CA LEU A 8 10.87 -19.24 -34.28
C LEU A 8 9.93 -18.77 -35.39
N ALA A 9 9.43 -17.57 -35.16
CA ALA A 9 8.81 -16.62 -36.09
C ALA A 9 7.29 -16.74 -36.33
N GLY A 10 6.60 -15.67 -35.92
CA GLY A 10 5.34 -15.26 -36.54
C GLY A 10 4.22 -14.86 -35.60
N ASN A 11 4.47 -14.04 -34.57
CA ASN A 11 3.54 -13.10 -33.91
C ASN A 11 4.29 -12.45 -32.74
N LEU A 12 3.94 -11.21 -32.34
CA LEU A 12 4.52 -10.50 -31.19
C LEU A 12 4.73 -11.46 -30.00
N PRO A 13 5.82 -11.32 -29.21
CA PRO A 13 6.14 -12.28 -28.16
C PRO A 13 4.99 -12.34 -27.16
N GLU A 14 4.22 -13.42 -27.27
CA GLU A 14 3.07 -13.68 -26.42
C GLU A 14 3.51 -13.62 -24.96
N VAL A 15 2.72 -12.94 -24.13
CA VAL A 15 2.98 -12.91 -22.69
C VAL A 15 2.90 -14.34 -22.17
N SER A 16 4.03 -14.89 -21.77
CA SER A 16 4.14 -16.26 -21.27
C SER A 16 4.23 -16.29 -19.75
N ARG A 17 4.52 -15.18 -19.10
CA ARG A 17 4.65 -15.10 -17.64
C ARG A 17 4.01 -13.83 -17.13
N ILE A 18 3.41 -13.90 -15.95
CA ILE A 18 2.85 -12.75 -15.25
C ILE A 18 3.49 -12.65 -13.87
N VAL A 19 3.91 -11.44 -13.51
CA VAL A 19 4.33 -11.09 -12.15
C VAL A 19 3.26 -10.23 -11.52
N TYR A 20 2.63 -10.75 -10.47
CA TYR A 20 1.77 -10.00 -9.58
C TYR A 20 2.60 -9.37 -8.45
N HIS A 21 2.85 -8.06 -8.58
CA HIS A 21 3.50 -7.23 -7.56
C HIS A 21 2.53 -7.01 -6.40
N ARG A 22 2.61 -7.85 -5.37
CA ARG A 22 1.69 -7.83 -4.23
C ARG A 22 2.00 -6.64 -3.33
N ILE A 23 1.10 -5.68 -3.25
CA ILE A 23 1.16 -4.64 -2.22
C ILE A 23 0.46 -5.17 -0.94
N PRO A 24 1.06 -5.06 0.25
CA PRO A 24 0.42 -5.47 1.49
C PRO A 24 -0.89 -4.71 1.70
N LYS A 25 -1.92 -5.42 2.20
CA LYS A 25 -3.21 -4.82 2.57
C LYS A 25 -4.01 -4.18 1.42
N SER A 26 -3.63 -4.41 0.16
CA SER A 26 -4.40 -4.06 -1.04
C SER A 26 -5.23 -5.22 -1.61
N GLY A 27 -5.66 -6.16 -0.75
CA GLY A 27 -6.37 -7.38 -1.18
C GLY A 27 -5.45 -8.47 -1.74
N SER A 28 -4.13 -8.34 -1.57
CA SER A 28 -3.15 -9.25 -2.15
C SER A 28 -3.22 -10.69 -1.65
N THR A 29 -3.65 -10.93 -0.41
CA THR A 29 -3.92 -12.29 0.08
C THR A 29 -5.11 -12.92 -0.64
N SER A 30 -6.23 -12.18 -0.75
CA SER A 30 -7.44 -12.65 -1.41
C SER A 30 -7.19 -12.94 -2.89
N LEU A 31 -6.52 -12.04 -3.61
CA LEU A 31 -6.17 -12.26 -5.01
C LEU A 31 -5.19 -13.43 -5.18
N SER A 32 -4.18 -13.58 -4.31
CA SER A 32 -3.27 -14.72 -4.39
C SER A 32 -3.98 -16.06 -4.17
N ALA A 33 -4.93 -16.13 -3.23
CA ALA A 33 -5.73 -17.32 -2.99
C ALA A 33 -6.64 -17.64 -4.19
N LEU A 34 -7.28 -16.61 -4.75
CA LEU A 34 -8.10 -16.74 -5.96
C LEU A 34 -7.29 -17.24 -7.16
N LEU A 35 -6.10 -16.67 -7.40
CA LEU A 35 -5.21 -17.11 -8.49
C LEU A 35 -4.72 -18.55 -8.28
N ALA A 36 -4.39 -18.94 -7.05
CA ALA A 36 -4.05 -20.32 -6.74
C ALA A 36 -5.20 -21.27 -7.08
N TRP A 37 -6.41 -20.96 -6.61
CA TRP A 37 -7.60 -21.76 -6.88
C TRP A 37 -7.93 -21.84 -8.37
N HIS A 38 -7.91 -20.70 -9.06
CA HIS A 38 -8.14 -20.61 -10.51
C HIS A 38 -7.12 -21.43 -11.31
N SER A 39 -5.84 -21.40 -10.92
CA SER A 39 -4.80 -22.19 -11.57
C SER A 39 -5.07 -23.69 -11.51
N ILE A 40 -5.65 -24.17 -10.40
CA ILE A 40 -6.00 -25.57 -10.20
C ILE A 40 -7.27 -25.93 -10.99
N SER A 41 -8.28 -25.07 -10.97
CA SER A 41 -9.57 -25.35 -11.62
C SER A 41 -9.50 -25.30 -13.14
N GLN A 42 -8.81 -24.30 -13.70
CA GLN A 42 -8.72 -24.11 -15.15
C GLN A 42 -7.50 -24.77 -15.79
N ARG A 43 -6.47 -25.11 -14.98
CA ARG A 43 -5.18 -25.65 -15.46
C ARG A 43 -4.52 -24.81 -16.56
N THR A 44 -4.78 -23.49 -16.58
CA THR A 44 -4.29 -22.56 -17.62
C THR A 44 -2.88 -22.02 -17.36
N TYR A 45 -2.41 -22.06 -16.11
CA TYR A 45 -1.08 -21.60 -15.71
C TYR A 45 -0.62 -22.25 -14.40
N GLN A 46 0.68 -22.20 -14.12
CA GLN A 46 1.24 -22.54 -12.82
C GLN A 46 1.28 -21.32 -11.91
N PHE A 47 0.69 -21.42 -10.71
CA PHE A 47 0.75 -20.37 -9.70
C PHE A 47 1.88 -20.64 -8.68
N ARG A 48 2.69 -19.61 -8.40
CA ARG A 48 3.70 -19.63 -7.33
C ARG A 48 3.61 -18.36 -6.50
N LYS A 49 3.40 -18.53 -5.19
CA LYS A 49 3.40 -17.43 -4.22
C LYS A 49 4.71 -17.40 -3.46
N PHE A 50 5.24 -16.20 -3.27
CA PHE A 50 6.38 -15.96 -2.41
C PHE A 50 6.08 -14.84 -1.40
N GLU A 51 6.65 -14.95 -0.20
CA GLU A 51 6.42 -13.96 0.85
C GLU A 51 7.23 -12.68 0.60
N ALA A 52 8.57 -12.77 0.56
CA ALA A 52 9.43 -11.65 0.17
C ALA A 52 10.56 -12.22 -0.68
N VAL A 53 10.74 -11.68 -1.89
CA VAL A 53 11.72 -12.17 -2.84
C VAL A 53 12.53 -10.98 -3.31
N ARG A 54 13.85 -11.11 -3.22
CA ARG A 54 14.75 -10.15 -3.84
C ARG A 54 14.60 -10.24 -5.36
N GLU A 55 14.76 -9.12 -6.03
CA GLU A 55 14.61 -8.97 -7.48
C GLU A 55 15.36 -10.05 -8.27
N ASN A 56 16.61 -10.34 -7.88
CA ASN A 56 17.44 -11.38 -8.51
C ASN A 56 16.81 -12.77 -8.51
N LYS A 57 16.07 -13.12 -7.45
CA LYS A 57 15.40 -14.42 -7.33
C LYS A 57 14.15 -14.49 -8.21
N ILE A 58 13.45 -13.38 -8.44
CA ILE A 58 12.35 -13.33 -9.42
C ILE A 58 12.91 -13.59 -10.82
N SER A 59 14.00 -12.93 -11.20
CA SER A 59 14.67 -13.16 -12.48
C SER A 59 15.11 -14.62 -12.63
N GLU A 60 15.70 -15.23 -11.59
CA GLU A 60 16.05 -16.65 -11.58
C GLU A 60 14.83 -17.55 -11.84
N ILE A 61 13.69 -17.28 -11.18
CA ILE A 61 12.46 -18.06 -11.36
C ILE A 61 11.86 -17.87 -12.76
N LEU A 62 11.84 -16.63 -13.26
CA LEU A 62 11.36 -16.32 -14.60
C LEU A 62 12.21 -17.04 -15.67
N ASN A 63 13.53 -17.10 -15.46
CA ASN A 63 14.48 -17.76 -16.36
C ASN A 63 14.58 -19.28 -16.15
N SER A 64 14.07 -19.81 -15.04
CA SER A 64 14.11 -21.25 -14.77
C SER A 64 13.27 -22.00 -15.81
N PRO A 65 13.79 -23.14 -16.35
CA PRO A 65 13.02 -23.96 -17.26
C PRO A 65 11.73 -24.43 -16.58
N CYS A 66 10.72 -24.70 -17.41
CA CYS A 66 9.51 -25.31 -16.92
C CYS A 66 9.79 -26.77 -16.57
N GLU A 67 9.79 -27.09 -15.27
CA GLU A 67 9.90 -28.48 -14.83
C GLU A 67 8.67 -29.23 -15.35
N PRO A 68 8.86 -30.31 -16.12
CA PRO A 68 7.74 -31.09 -16.62
C PRO A 68 7.05 -31.76 -15.42
N SER A 69 5.90 -31.22 -15.03
CA SER A 69 4.95 -31.98 -14.22
C SER A 69 4.50 -33.17 -15.07
N GLY A 70 4.60 -34.39 -14.55
CA GLY A 70 4.51 -35.66 -15.28
C GLY A 70 3.28 -35.95 -16.16
N ASP A 71 2.36 -35.00 -16.32
CA ASP A 71 1.09 -35.15 -17.03
C ASP A 71 0.91 -34.23 -18.26
N GLY A 72 1.96 -33.55 -18.76
CA GLY A 72 1.85 -32.86 -20.04
C GLY A 72 3.02 -31.96 -20.44
N PRO A 73 3.07 -31.53 -21.71
CA PRO A 73 4.00 -30.49 -22.15
C PRO A 73 3.75 -29.24 -21.31
N CYS A 74 4.81 -28.67 -20.75
CA CYS A 74 4.75 -27.41 -20.04
C CYS A 74 4.22 -26.32 -21.00
N GLU A 75 2.93 -26.05 -21.02
CA GLU A 75 2.46 -24.76 -21.50
C GLU A 75 3.12 -23.73 -20.58
N HIS A 76 3.93 -22.85 -21.17
CA HIS A 76 4.93 -22.03 -20.47
C HIS A 76 4.33 -20.94 -19.56
N ARG A 77 3.05 -21.02 -19.23
CA ARG A 77 2.27 -20.00 -18.53
C ARG A 77 2.50 -20.09 -17.02
N ARG A 78 3.09 -19.03 -16.46
CA ARG A 78 3.33 -18.90 -15.02
C ARG A 78 2.79 -17.59 -14.48
N VAL A 79 2.20 -17.64 -13.29
CA VAL A 79 1.85 -16.45 -12.51
C VAL A 79 2.63 -16.50 -11.20
N LEU A 80 3.51 -15.52 -11.01
CA LEU A 80 4.32 -15.36 -9.80
C LEU A 80 3.74 -14.24 -8.96
N ALA A 81 3.45 -14.49 -7.68
CA ALA A 81 2.91 -13.48 -6.78
C ALA A 81 3.88 -13.23 -5.62
N ALA A 82 4.45 -12.04 -5.53
CA ALA A 82 5.48 -11.73 -4.52
C ALA A 82 5.36 -10.29 -4.00
N HIS A 83 5.71 -10.06 -2.72
CA HIS A 83 5.93 -8.72 -2.19
C HIS A 83 7.27 -8.19 -2.71
N THR A 84 7.28 -7.72 -3.95
CA THR A 84 8.44 -7.14 -4.62
C THR A 84 8.09 -5.78 -5.20
N PRO A 85 9.02 -4.81 -5.16
CA PRO A 85 8.93 -3.63 -6.00
C PRO A 85 8.84 -4.01 -7.49
N PHE A 86 8.36 -3.07 -8.30
CA PHE A 86 8.51 -3.12 -9.74
C PHE A 86 10.01 -3.16 -10.09
N PRO A 87 10.43 -4.07 -10.98
CA PRO A 87 11.85 -4.23 -11.29
C PRO A 87 12.39 -3.01 -12.03
N THR A 88 13.67 -2.72 -11.82
CA THR A 88 14.39 -1.66 -12.56
C THR A 88 15.15 -2.20 -13.77
N TYR A 89 15.20 -3.52 -13.96
CA TYR A 89 15.91 -4.13 -15.09
C TYR A 89 15.04 -4.17 -16.35
N GLU A 90 15.67 -3.96 -17.52
CA GLU A 90 15.08 -4.35 -18.80
C GLU A 90 14.82 -5.85 -18.76
N THR A 91 13.54 -6.28 -18.79
CA THR A 91 13.19 -7.70 -18.90
C THR A 91 13.73 -8.22 -20.23
N GLY A 92 14.95 -8.75 -20.18
CA GLY A 92 15.74 -9.12 -21.33
C GLY A 92 15.09 -10.18 -22.20
N ALA A 93 15.34 -10.04 -23.49
CA ALA A 93 14.81 -10.73 -24.68
C ALA A 93 14.70 -12.27 -24.67
N ILE A 94 15.13 -12.98 -23.63
CA ILE A 94 15.42 -14.42 -23.71
C ILE A 94 14.16 -15.29 -23.61
N TRP A 95 13.09 -14.83 -22.94
CA TRP A 95 11.94 -15.71 -22.62
C TRP A 95 10.55 -15.17 -22.97
N GLY A 96 10.48 -14.16 -23.83
CA GLY A 96 9.24 -13.50 -24.23
C GLY A 96 8.80 -12.39 -23.26
N LYS A 97 7.67 -11.75 -23.57
CA LYS A 97 7.15 -10.62 -22.78
C LYS A 97 6.67 -11.11 -21.42
N VAL A 98 7.09 -10.44 -20.34
CA VAL A 98 6.54 -10.63 -18.98
C VAL A 98 5.44 -9.62 -18.77
N GLY A 99 4.27 -10.08 -18.35
CA GLY A 99 3.16 -9.23 -17.94
C GLY A 99 3.31 -8.79 -16.49
N HIS A 100 3.15 -7.50 -16.21
CA HIS A 100 3.23 -6.95 -14.86
C HIS A 100 1.85 -6.47 -14.40
N ILE A 101 1.36 -7.05 -13.30
CA ILE A 101 0.09 -6.65 -12.70
C ILE A 101 0.26 -6.27 -11.23
N THR A 102 -0.60 -5.39 -10.74
CA THR A 102 -0.71 -5.09 -9.32
C THR A 102 -2.14 -4.73 -8.91
N MET A 103 -2.37 -4.66 -7.59
CA MET A 103 -3.59 -4.16 -6.98
C MET A 103 -3.20 -3.06 -6.00
N VAL A 104 -3.74 -1.86 -6.17
CA VAL A 104 -3.54 -0.73 -5.26
C VAL A 104 -4.77 -0.48 -4.41
N ARG A 105 -4.59 0.24 -3.31
CA ARG A 105 -5.66 0.66 -2.41
C ARG A 105 -5.44 2.12 -2.06
N HIS A 106 -6.52 2.85 -1.78
CA HIS A 106 -6.43 4.23 -1.29
C HIS A 106 -5.46 4.31 -0.09
N PRO A 107 -4.46 5.22 -0.08
CA PRO A 107 -3.38 5.16 0.89
C PRO A 107 -3.86 5.29 2.35
N VAL A 108 -4.90 6.10 2.61
CA VAL A 108 -5.49 6.24 3.95
C VAL A 108 -6.09 4.91 4.43
N GLU A 109 -6.85 4.24 3.57
CA GLU A 109 -7.44 2.94 3.94
C GLU A 109 -6.38 1.85 4.09
N LEU A 110 -5.31 1.93 3.29
CA LEU A 110 -4.16 1.05 3.40
C LEU A 110 -3.46 1.22 4.75
N ALA A 111 -3.17 2.45 5.16
CA ALA A 111 -2.58 2.77 6.45
C ALA A 111 -3.48 2.32 7.62
N LEU A 112 -4.78 2.61 7.55
CA LEU A 112 -5.77 2.15 8.52
C LEU A 112 -5.80 0.61 8.63
N SER A 113 -5.83 -0.06 7.48
CA SER A 113 -5.84 -1.52 7.43
C SER A 113 -4.54 -2.13 7.96
N PHE A 114 -3.41 -1.48 7.71
CA PHE A 114 -2.09 -1.88 8.23
C PHE A 114 -2.02 -1.67 9.74
N TYR A 115 -2.47 -0.52 10.24
CA TYR A 115 -2.49 -0.18 11.66
C TYR A 115 -3.13 -1.28 12.51
N TYR A 116 -4.37 -1.66 12.19
CA TYR A 116 -5.08 -2.72 12.91
C TYR A 116 -4.51 -4.11 12.62
N TYR A 117 -3.99 -4.33 11.41
CA TYR A 117 -3.34 -5.60 11.09
C TYR A 117 -2.09 -5.86 11.93
N LEU A 118 -1.33 -4.83 12.29
CA LEU A 118 -0.11 -4.99 13.10
C LEU A 118 -0.41 -5.47 14.53
N ILE A 119 -1.56 -5.10 15.10
CA ILE A 119 -1.97 -5.42 16.48
C ILE A 119 -3.08 -6.47 16.57
N ALA A 120 -3.45 -7.09 15.46
CA ALA A 120 -4.52 -8.10 15.44
C ALA A 120 -4.11 -9.37 16.21
N GLU A 121 -4.98 -9.83 17.12
CA GLU A 121 -4.72 -10.99 18.00
C GLU A 121 -4.31 -12.26 17.26
N ARG A 122 -4.87 -12.50 16.07
CA ARG A 122 -4.50 -13.63 15.19
C ARG A 122 -3.02 -13.67 14.79
N ARG A 123 -2.23 -12.63 15.08
CA ARG A 123 -0.78 -12.59 14.81
C ARG A 123 0.08 -12.96 16.02
N LEU A 124 -0.55 -13.32 17.15
CA LEU A 124 0.10 -13.86 18.35
C LEU A 124 1.30 -12.97 18.76
N GLU A 125 2.48 -13.57 18.96
CA GLU A 125 3.68 -12.88 19.41
C GLU A 125 4.08 -11.66 18.56
N LYS A 126 3.78 -11.65 17.25
CA LYS A 126 4.09 -10.49 16.39
C LYS A 126 3.22 -9.29 16.77
N ALA A 127 1.96 -9.54 17.13
CA ALA A 127 1.10 -8.49 17.67
C ALA A 127 1.61 -8.05 19.03
N ASP A 128 1.94 -8.97 19.95
CA ASP A 128 2.41 -8.58 21.30
C ASP A 128 3.71 -7.77 21.27
N ARG A 129 4.66 -8.11 20.40
CA ARG A 129 5.87 -7.31 20.19
C ARG A 129 5.56 -5.91 19.63
N GLU A 130 4.62 -5.82 18.69
CA GLU A 130 4.20 -4.53 18.14
C GLU A 130 3.50 -3.67 19.21
N ARG A 131 2.59 -4.27 19.97
CA ARG A 131 1.85 -3.67 21.08
C ARG A 131 2.80 -3.11 22.13
N GLN A 132 3.75 -3.92 22.57
CA GLN A 132 4.78 -3.51 23.52
C GLN A 132 5.60 -2.33 22.98
N ARG A 133 6.07 -2.42 21.73
CA ARG A 133 6.82 -1.31 21.11
C ARG A 133 6.01 -0.02 21.04
N ARG A 134 4.72 -0.10 20.70
CA ARG A 134 3.83 1.08 20.66
C ARG A 134 3.67 1.76 22.02
N ARG A 135 3.75 1.00 23.12
CA ARG A 135 3.76 1.56 24.48
C ARG A 135 5.09 2.25 24.76
N GLU A 136 6.20 1.63 24.37
CA GLU A 136 7.56 2.16 24.56
C GLU A 136 7.84 3.42 23.72
N ASP A 137 7.30 3.48 22.49
CA ASP A 137 7.50 4.62 21.58
C ASP A 137 6.88 5.92 22.12
N GLY A 138 5.95 5.87 23.09
CA GLY A 138 5.34 7.07 23.69
C GLY A 138 4.38 7.84 22.77
N CYS A 139 4.15 7.38 21.55
CA CYS A 139 3.38 8.09 20.51
C CYS A 139 1.86 8.12 20.70
N GLY A 140 1.36 7.57 21.82
CA GLY A 140 -0.07 7.46 22.09
C GLY A 140 -0.79 6.42 21.22
N CYS A 141 -0.07 5.47 20.63
CA CYS A 141 -0.61 4.42 19.75
C CYS A 141 -0.73 3.05 20.43
N SER A 142 -0.84 3.02 21.76
CA SER A 142 -0.91 1.80 22.56
C SER A 142 -2.14 0.94 22.27
N ASP A 143 -2.20 -0.23 22.91
CA ASP A 143 -3.28 -1.20 22.74
C ASP A 143 -4.65 -0.59 23.07
N GLY A 144 -5.65 -0.92 22.24
CA GLY A 144 -7.01 -0.41 22.38
C GLY A 144 -7.21 1.04 21.91
N VAL A 145 -6.16 1.77 21.55
CA VAL A 145 -6.30 3.11 20.99
C VAL A 145 -6.80 3.02 19.55
N SER A 146 -7.71 3.92 19.17
CA SER A 146 -8.20 4.01 17.80
C SER A 146 -7.11 4.54 16.86
N PHE A 147 -7.24 4.25 15.56
CA PHE A 147 -6.34 4.84 14.57
C PHE A 147 -6.31 6.37 14.64
N ASP A 148 -7.47 7.00 14.75
CA ASP A 148 -7.62 8.45 14.79
C ASP A 148 -6.90 9.07 15.99
N ASP A 149 -7.14 8.53 17.18
CA ASP A 149 -6.48 9.01 18.41
C ASP A 149 -4.95 8.86 18.32
N CYS A 150 -4.48 7.76 17.74
CA CYS A 150 -3.07 7.52 17.51
C CYS A 150 -2.47 8.54 16.54
N MET A 151 -3.15 8.87 15.42
CA MET A 151 -2.66 9.86 14.46
C MET A 151 -2.61 11.27 15.07
N LEU A 152 -3.65 11.67 15.80
CA LEU A 152 -3.71 12.98 16.44
C LEU A 152 -2.60 13.14 17.49
N LYS A 153 -2.41 12.13 18.36
CA LYS A 153 -1.34 12.15 19.37
C LYS A 153 0.05 12.10 18.75
N SER A 154 0.26 11.22 17.77
CA SER A 154 1.54 11.10 17.06
C SER A 154 1.94 12.40 16.37
N HIS A 155 0.96 13.10 15.78
CA HIS A 155 1.21 14.39 15.12
C HIS A 155 1.61 15.49 16.10
N ILE A 156 0.97 15.55 17.28
CA ILE A 156 1.37 16.49 18.35
C ILE A 156 2.82 16.24 18.76
N GLN A 157 3.19 14.99 18.97
CA GLN A 157 4.57 14.61 19.33
C GLN A 157 5.56 14.96 18.20
N TYR A 158 5.19 14.73 16.94
CA TYR A 158 6.02 15.06 15.78
C TYR A 158 6.28 16.56 15.60
N ILE A 159 5.28 17.43 15.90
CA ILE A 159 5.51 18.89 15.89
C ILE A 159 6.52 19.28 16.97
N GLN A 160 6.46 18.64 18.14
CA GLN A 160 7.34 18.94 19.27
C GLN A 160 8.76 18.43 19.04
N ASP A 161 8.90 17.25 18.43
CA ASP A 161 10.18 16.65 18.06
C ASP A 161 10.06 15.90 16.73
N PRO A 162 10.55 16.48 15.62
CA PRO A 162 10.53 15.82 14.31
C PRO A 162 11.34 14.51 14.24
N ASN A 163 12.27 14.27 15.16
CA ASN A 163 13.06 13.04 15.24
C ASN A 163 12.39 11.95 16.09
N THR A 164 11.18 12.22 16.59
CA THR A 164 10.42 11.26 17.37
C THR A 164 10.19 9.95 16.62
N PRO A 165 10.18 8.79 17.29
CA PRO A 165 9.78 7.53 16.65
C PRO A 165 8.35 7.58 16.08
N CYS A 166 7.53 8.57 16.45
CA CYS A 166 6.15 8.70 15.99
C CYS A 166 5.97 8.97 14.50
N LEU A 167 7.01 9.49 13.83
CA LEU A 167 6.98 9.71 12.38
C LEU A 167 6.61 8.43 11.63
N ARG A 168 7.04 7.26 12.12
CA ARG A 168 6.71 5.96 11.51
C ARG A 168 5.21 5.66 11.39
N TYR A 169 4.41 6.17 12.34
CA TYR A 169 2.97 5.94 12.39
C TYR A 169 2.26 6.88 11.41
N LEU A 170 2.82 8.08 11.26
CA LEU A 170 2.37 9.08 10.32
C LEU A 170 2.75 8.73 8.88
N GLU A 171 3.89 8.06 8.63
CA GLU A 171 4.38 7.66 7.30
C GLU A 171 3.86 6.30 6.79
N LEU A 172 2.86 5.71 7.47
CA LEU A 172 2.25 4.44 7.08
C LEU A 172 1.65 4.48 5.67
N MET A 173 1.16 5.65 5.21
CA MET A 173 0.65 5.82 3.84
C MET A 173 1.81 5.92 2.83
N GLY A 174 2.77 6.79 3.11
CA GLY A 174 3.90 7.13 2.24
C GLY A 174 4.74 5.92 1.83
N SER A 175 5.24 5.17 2.82
CA SER A 175 6.20 4.09 2.60
C SER A 175 5.60 2.88 1.87
N ALA A 176 4.32 2.60 2.07
CA ALA A 176 3.73 1.32 1.68
C ALA A 176 3.38 1.20 0.19
N ILE A 177 3.11 2.29 -0.51
CA ILE A 177 2.85 2.29 -1.97
C ILE A 177 4.12 2.65 -2.74
N THR A 178 4.83 3.68 -2.28
CA THR A 178 6.02 4.22 -2.94
C THR A 178 7.10 3.15 -3.15
N ASN A 179 7.41 2.36 -2.11
CA ASN A 179 8.44 1.33 -2.17
C ASN A 179 8.12 0.19 -3.15
N TYR A 180 6.85 0.04 -3.58
CA TYR A 180 6.47 -0.98 -4.55
C TYR A 180 6.56 -0.50 -6.00
N PHE A 181 6.53 0.80 -6.23
CA PHE A 181 6.74 1.39 -7.56
C PHE A 181 8.16 1.93 -7.74
N CYS A 182 8.99 1.94 -6.70
CA CYS A 182 10.35 2.46 -6.76
C CYS A 182 11.29 1.53 -5.96
N SER A 183 12.07 0.70 -6.64
CA SER A 183 13.10 -0.13 -6.00
C SER A 183 14.36 0.70 -5.72
N ASN A 184 14.99 0.51 -4.56
CA ASN A 184 16.27 1.15 -4.20
C ASN A 184 16.28 2.70 -4.25
N CYS A 185 15.12 3.34 -4.07
CA CYS A 185 14.98 4.80 -4.18
C CYS A 185 15.32 5.58 -2.91
N SER A 186 16.04 4.98 -1.96
CA SER A 186 16.35 5.60 -0.66
C SER A 186 17.29 6.80 -0.77
N SER A 187 18.06 6.91 -1.87
CA SER A 187 18.98 8.02 -2.13
C SER A 187 18.39 9.10 -3.05
N LEU A 188 17.18 8.89 -3.58
CA LEU A 188 16.55 9.84 -4.50
C LEU A 188 15.92 10.99 -3.71
N SER A 189 15.94 12.19 -4.30
CA SER A 189 15.13 13.29 -3.81
C SER A 189 13.64 12.96 -3.91
N LYS A 190 12.79 13.67 -3.16
CA LYS A 190 11.33 13.50 -3.18
C LYS A 190 10.75 13.55 -4.60
N GLN A 191 11.25 14.45 -5.44
CA GLN A 191 10.77 14.63 -6.81
C GLN A 191 11.22 13.48 -7.72
N GLU A 192 12.50 13.11 -7.68
CA GLU A 192 13.05 11.98 -8.46
C GLU A 192 12.37 10.66 -8.10
N LEU A 193 12.11 10.43 -6.81
CA LEU A 193 11.40 9.26 -6.32
C LEU A 193 9.97 9.21 -6.87
N LEU A 194 9.26 10.35 -6.88
CA LEU A 194 7.92 10.40 -7.44
C LEU A 194 7.92 10.16 -8.95
N ASP A 195 8.81 10.82 -9.68
CA ASP A 195 8.90 10.70 -11.14
C ASP A 195 9.24 9.26 -11.56
N THR A 196 10.20 8.64 -10.86
CA THR A 196 10.55 7.21 -11.06
C THR A 196 9.36 6.30 -10.79
N ALA A 197 8.65 6.51 -9.69
CA ALA A 197 7.49 5.70 -9.33
C ALA A 197 6.32 5.87 -10.31
N LEU A 198 6.06 7.09 -10.81
CA LEU A 198 5.06 7.37 -11.84
C LEU A 198 5.43 6.69 -13.16
N GLN A 199 6.70 6.73 -13.57
CA GLN A 199 7.17 6.05 -14.76
C GLN A 199 7.01 4.53 -14.65
N ASN A 200 7.32 3.95 -13.49
CA ASN A 200 7.13 2.52 -13.25
C ASN A 200 5.65 2.11 -13.23
N GLN A 201 4.72 2.99 -12.84
CA GLN A 201 3.29 2.74 -13.02
C GLN A 201 2.88 2.68 -14.49
N LEU A 202 3.47 3.51 -15.36
CA LEU A 202 3.23 3.45 -16.81
C LEU A 202 3.75 2.16 -17.44
N ASN A 203 4.79 1.57 -16.85
CA ASN A 203 5.38 0.32 -17.32
C ASN A 203 4.63 -0.94 -16.83
N MET A 204 3.62 -0.80 -15.95
CA MET A 204 2.74 -1.90 -15.57
C MET A 204 1.74 -2.17 -16.69
N ASP A 205 1.55 -3.43 -17.08
CA ASP A 205 0.54 -3.77 -18.09
C ASP A 205 -0.89 -3.58 -17.55
N VAL A 206 -1.14 -3.87 -16.26
CA VAL A 206 -2.44 -3.60 -15.62
C VAL A 206 -2.31 -3.25 -14.14
N ILE A 207 -2.93 -2.14 -13.72
CA ILE A 207 -3.08 -1.76 -12.32
C ILE A 207 -4.56 -1.88 -11.94
N GLY A 208 -4.91 -2.77 -11.02
CA GLY A 208 -6.26 -2.87 -10.45
C GLY A 208 -6.44 -2.05 -9.18
N LEU A 209 -7.70 -1.73 -8.84
CA LEU A 209 -8.08 -1.01 -7.63
C LEU A 209 -8.84 -1.93 -6.68
N LEU A 210 -8.44 -1.98 -5.41
CA LEU A 210 -9.15 -2.79 -4.40
C LEU A 210 -10.60 -2.35 -4.21
N SER A 211 -10.89 -1.05 -4.31
CA SER A 211 -12.25 -0.51 -4.22
C SER A 211 -13.14 -0.96 -5.38
N GLU A 212 -12.54 -1.34 -6.51
CA GLU A 212 -13.20 -1.81 -7.72
C GLU A 212 -12.76 -3.26 -8.01
N TYR A 213 -12.72 -4.11 -6.97
CA TYR A 213 -12.08 -5.44 -7.02
C TYR A 213 -12.62 -6.31 -8.16
N GLU A 214 -13.95 -6.42 -8.29
CA GLU A 214 -14.60 -7.25 -9.32
C GLU A 214 -14.31 -6.73 -10.74
N LEU A 215 -14.33 -5.41 -10.94
CA LEU A 215 -13.97 -4.80 -12.22
C LEU A 215 -12.47 -4.98 -12.54
N SER A 216 -11.61 -4.94 -11.51
CA SER A 216 -10.18 -5.22 -11.66
C SER A 216 -9.92 -6.66 -12.10
N LEU A 217 -10.68 -7.63 -11.56
CA LEU A 217 -10.60 -9.03 -12.03
C LEU A 217 -10.95 -9.12 -13.51
N ARG A 218 -12.09 -8.55 -13.94
CA ARG A 218 -12.50 -8.53 -15.36
C ARG A 218 -11.47 -7.87 -16.27
N LEU A 219 -10.85 -6.78 -15.81
CA LEU A 219 -9.77 -6.13 -16.55
C LEU A 219 -8.57 -7.07 -16.72
N PHE A 220 -8.21 -7.83 -15.68
CA PHE A 220 -7.17 -8.87 -15.80
C PHE A 220 -7.58 -9.97 -16.79
N GLU A 221 -8.82 -10.46 -16.75
CA GLU A 221 -9.33 -11.44 -17.72
C GLU A 221 -9.22 -10.93 -19.16
N HIS A 222 -9.61 -9.68 -19.39
CA HIS A 222 -9.58 -9.07 -20.71
C HIS A 222 -8.14 -8.86 -21.23
N LYS A 223 -7.24 -8.35 -20.38
CA LYS A 223 -5.85 -8.05 -20.78
C LYS A 223 -4.99 -9.33 -20.90
N PHE A 224 -5.32 -10.39 -20.15
CA PHE A 224 -4.58 -11.66 -20.17
C PHE A 224 -5.51 -12.89 -20.22
N PRO A 225 -6.30 -13.08 -21.28
CA PRO A 225 -7.34 -14.11 -21.33
C PRO A 225 -6.78 -15.53 -21.23
N LYS A 226 -5.57 -15.76 -21.76
CA LYS A 226 -4.89 -17.06 -21.68
C LYS A 226 -4.51 -17.47 -20.26
N PHE A 227 -4.42 -16.51 -19.34
CA PHE A 227 -4.19 -16.78 -17.92
C PHE A 227 -5.50 -16.76 -17.16
N PHE A 228 -6.30 -15.71 -17.35
CA PHE A 228 -7.36 -15.35 -16.42
C PHE A 228 -8.77 -15.54 -16.96
N SER A 229 -8.98 -16.22 -18.09
CA SER A 229 -10.34 -16.54 -18.55
C SER A 229 -11.13 -17.30 -17.48
N GLY A 230 -12.22 -16.70 -16.99
CA GLY A 230 -13.07 -17.28 -15.95
C GLY A 230 -12.66 -16.97 -14.51
N LEU A 231 -11.68 -16.09 -14.28
CA LEU A 231 -11.26 -15.58 -12.98
C LEU A 231 -12.39 -14.89 -12.21
N SER A 232 -13.20 -14.05 -12.86
CA SER A 232 -14.33 -13.35 -12.26
C SER A 232 -15.42 -14.33 -11.83
N LEU A 233 -15.72 -15.32 -12.67
CA LEU A 233 -16.67 -16.39 -12.31
C LEU A 233 -16.15 -17.23 -11.14
N THR A 234 -14.87 -17.57 -11.17
CA THR A 234 -14.20 -18.30 -10.09
C THR A 234 -14.26 -17.51 -8.77
N HIS A 235 -14.14 -16.18 -8.82
CA HIS A 235 -14.29 -15.32 -7.64
C HIS A 235 -15.70 -15.43 -7.03
N LEU A 236 -16.74 -15.38 -7.86
CA LEU A 236 -18.13 -15.51 -7.41
C LEU A 236 -18.38 -16.86 -6.75
N GLN A 237 -17.97 -17.95 -7.40
CA GLN A 237 -18.09 -19.31 -6.85
C GLN A 237 -17.33 -19.46 -5.52
N HIS A 238 -16.12 -18.92 -5.44
CA HIS A 238 -15.32 -18.95 -4.22
C HIS A 238 -15.94 -18.11 -3.09
N ARG A 239 -16.65 -17.02 -3.42
CA ARG A 239 -17.36 -16.18 -2.45
C ARG A 239 -18.58 -16.91 -1.88
N GLU A 240 -19.35 -17.57 -2.73
CA GLU A 240 -20.53 -18.36 -2.35
C GLU A 240 -20.14 -19.56 -1.47
N GLY A 241 -19.12 -20.34 -1.88
CA GLY A 241 -18.70 -21.54 -1.15
C GLY A 241 -18.07 -21.28 0.23
N ASN A 242 -17.52 -20.10 0.48
CA ASN A 242 -16.89 -19.75 1.76
C ASN A 242 -17.80 -18.99 2.73
N ASN A 243 -19.13 -19.03 2.54
CA ASN A 243 -20.09 -18.23 3.30
C ASN A 243 -19.74 -16.73 3.32
N GLY A 244 -19.12 -16.22 2.25
CA GLY A 244 -18.73 -14.81 2.17
C GLY A 244 -17.68 -14.33 3.19
N LYS A 245 -16.97 -15.22 3.90
CA LYS A 245 -15.89 -14.84 4.83
C LYS A 245 -14.63 -14.40 4.08
N LEU A 246 -14.71 -13.26 3.39
CA LEU A 246 -13.53 -12.53 2.94
C LEU A 246 -12.77 -12.02 4.17
N ASN A 247 -11.46 -11.83 4.02
CA ASN A 247 -10.60 -11.32 5.08
C ASN A 247 -10.91 -9.83 5.34
N THR A 248 -12.02 -9.58 6.04
CA THR A 248 -12.41 -8.26 6.51
C THR A 248 -11.61 -7.93 7.77
N ASN A 249 -11.30 -6.65 7.95
CA ASN A 249 -10.93 -6.15 9.26
C ASN A 249 -12.26 -5.78 9.94
N ASP A 250 -12.47 -6.21 11.19
CA ASP A 250 -13.70 -5.92 11.93
C ASP A 250 -13.78 -4.45 12.41
N HIS A 251 -12.72 -3.68 12.20
CA HIS A 251 -12.65 -2.28 12.58
C HIS A 251 -13.30 -1.37 11.52
N PRO A 252 -13.98 -0.28 11.94
CA PRO A 252 -14.56 0.68 11.02
C PRO A 252 -13.49 1.27 10.10
N MET A 253 -13.74 1.21 8.80
CA MET A 253 -12.87 1.74 7.76
C MET A 253 -13.13 3.24 7.51
N ARG A 254 -13.25 4.03 8.59
CA ARG A 254 -13.47 5.49 8.52
C ARG A 254 -12.41 6.18 9.36
N VAL A 255 -11.85 7.25 8.81
CA VAL A 255 -10.90 8.13 9.48
C VAL A 255 -11.59 9.48 9.63
N SER A 256 -11.52 10.08 10.82
CA SER A 256 -12.07 11.41 11.05
C SER A 256 -11.40 12.47 10.17
N PRO A 257 -12.11 13.55 9.82
CA PRO A 257 -11.53 14.65 9.04
C PRO A 257 -10.26 15.23 9.68
N GLN A 258 -10.21 15.29 11.02
CA GLN A 258 -9.07 15.82 11.77
C GLN A 258 -7.83 14.92 11.63
N ALA A 259 -7.99 13.60 11.83
CA ALA A 259 -6.88 12.66 11.65
C ALA A 259 -6.40 12.63 10.19
N LEU A 260 -7.32 12.72 9.22
CA LEU A 260 -7.00 12.83 7.81
C LEU A 260 -6.19 14.10 7.50
N GLU A 261 -6.62 15.25 8.02
CA GLU A 261 -5.89 16.51 7.86
C GLU A 261 -4.44 16.37 8.37
N LYS A 262 -4.25 15.78 9.56
CA LYS A 262 -2.90 15.59 10.14
C LYS A 262 -2.04 14.61 9.35
N LEU A 263 -2.63 13.54 8.82
CA LEU A 263 -1.93 12.63 7.92
C LEU A 263 -1.45 13.34 6.65
N MET A 264 -2.24 14.28 6.12
CA MET A 264 -1.88 14.99 4.88
C MET A 264 -0.78 16.03 5.06
N LEU A 265 -0.48 16.45 6.30
CA LEU A 265 0.65 17.36 6.60
C LEU A 265 2.02 16.67 6.53
N VAL A 266 2.05 15.34 6.46
CA VAL A 266 3.29 14.55 6.42
C VAL A 266 3.79 14.46 4.98
N PRO A 267 4.98 14.98 4.64
CA PRO A 267 5.42 15.10 3.25
C PRO A 267 5.45 13.79 2.44
N GLY A 268 5.71 12.65 3.09
CA GLY A 268 5.70 11.32 2.44
C GLY A 268 4.31 10.84 2.03
N ASN A 269 3.26 11.28 2.74
CA ASN A 269 1.89 10.87 2.46
C ASN A 269 1.33 11.52 1.19
N GLU A 270 1.79 12.74 0.87
CA GLU A 270 1.47 13.42 -0.38
C GLU A 270 1.90 12.59 -1.61
N ILE A 271 3.11 12.00 -1.56
CA ILE A 271 3.64 11.16 -2.64
C ILE A 271 2.72 9.94 -2.85
N ALA A 272 2.37 9.23 -1.78
CA ALA A 272 1.50 8.07 -1.88
C ALA A 272 0.12 8.42 -2.45
N LEU A 273 -0.45 9.58 -2.09
CA LEU A 273 -1.72 10.04 -2.65
C LEU A 273 -1.59 10.37 -4.14
N ARG A 274 -0.51 11.05 -4.55
CA ARG A 274 -0.24 11.33 -5.97
C ARG A 274 -0.07 10.05 -6.78
N LEU A 275 0.66 9.07 -6.26
CA LEU A 275 0.83 7.75 -6.88
C LEU A 275 -0.49 6.98 -6.97
N PHE A 276 -1.33 7.02 -5.95
CA PHE A 276 -2.65 6.39 -6.00
C PHE A 276 -3.56 7.07 -7.03
N ASN A 277 -3.61 8.40 -7.06
CA ASN A 277 -4.43 9.13 -8.02
C ASN A 277 -3.99 8.86 -9.47
N HIS A 278 -2.69 8.73 -9.72
CA HIS A 278 -2.18 8.33 -11.02
C HIS A 278 -2.57 6.88 -11.37
N ALA A 279 -2.42 5.94 -10.43
CA ALA A 279 -2.88 4.56 -10.61
C ALA A 279 -4.40 4.47 -10.89
N GLU A 280 -5.22 5.25 -10.19
CA GLU A 280 -6.67 5.31 -10.45
C GLU A 280 -6.97 5.83 -11.87
N LYS A 281 -6.26 6.85 -12.34
CA LYS A 281 -6.38 7.33 -13.73
C LYS A 281 -6.00 6.24 -14.74
N LEU A 282 -4.88 5.54 -14.53
CA LEU A 282 -4.44 4.45 -15.41
C LEU A 282 -5.42 3.28 -15.43
N PHE A 283 -5.99 2.93 -14.27
CA PHE A 283 -7.04 1.93 -14.16
C PHE A 283 -8.26 2.29 -15.02
N TRP A 284 -8.82 3.50 -14.83
CA TRP A 284 -10.02 3.90 -15.57
C TRP A 284 -9.76 4.08 -17.06
N ALA A 285 -8.57 4.56 -17.44
CA ALA A 285 -8.15 4.58 -18.85
C ALA A 285 -8.13 3.16 -19.45
N SER A 286 -7.56 2.19 -18.72
CA SER A 286 -7.52 0.78 -19.15
C SER A 286 -8.90 0.14 -19.24
N VAL A 287 -9.80 0.45 -18.30
CA VAL A 287 -11.20 0.02 -18.32
C VAL A 287 -11.91 0.59 -19.55
N ASN A 288 -11.81 1.90 -19.77
CA ASN A 288 -12.44 2.56 -20.90
C ASN A 288 -11.92 2.00 -22.23
N GLU A 289 -10.61 1.82 -22.39
CA GLU A 289 -10.00 1.21 -23.58
C GLU A 289 -10.51 -0.21 -23.81
N SER A 290 -10.51 -1.06 -22.77
CA SER A 290 -10.83 -2.49 -22.87
C SER A 290 -12.30 -2.76 -23.19
N PHE A 291 -13.18 -1.83 -22.82
CA PHE A 291 -14.63 -2.04 -22.85
C PHE A 291 -15.38 -0.93 -23.63
N ALA A 292 -14.69 -0.06 -24.38
CA ALA A 292 -15.33 0.99 -25.19
C ALA A 292 -16.22 0.45 -26.31
N HIS A 293 -15.87 -0.72 -26.86
CA HIS A 293 -16.54 -1.31 -28.04
C HIS A 293 -17.52 -2.44 -27.70
N THR A 294 -17.67 -2.78 -26.41
CA THR A 294 -18.74 -3.68 -26.01
C THR A 294 -20.05 -2.88 -26.02
N GLU A 295 -20.77 -2.93 -27.15
CA GLU A 295 -22.10 -2.32 -27.31
C GLU A 295 -23.09 -2.79 -26.22
N ASN A 296 -22.78 -3.90 -25.55
CA ASN A 296 -23.46 -4.41 -24.34
C ASN A 296 -22.75 -4.02 -23.03
N PHE A 297 -22.41 -2.75 -22.83
CA PHE A 297 -22.04 -2.27 -21.49
C PHE A 297 -23.23 -2.33 -20.50
N ASP A 298 -24.44 -2.62 -20.99
CA ASP A 298 -25.61 -2.98 -20.17
C ASP A 298 -25.45 -4.31 -19.42
N TRP A 299 -24.36 -5.06 -19.60
CA TRP A 299 -24.09 -6.27 -18.80
C TRP A 299 -23.72 -5.98 -17.34
N CYS A 300 -23.49 -4.71 -16.97
CA CYS A 300 -23.50 -4.30 -15.55
C CYS A 300 -24.91 -4.45 -14.94
N PHE A 301 -25.96 -4.32 -15.77
CA PHE A 301 -27.35 -4.26 -15.36
C PHE A 301 -27.90 -5.66 -15.04
N ASP A 302 -27.80 -6.64 -15.92
CA ASP A 302 -28.59 -7.89 -15.77
C ASP A 302 -28.12 -8.82 -14.64
N TYR A 303 -26.81 -8.89 -14.35
CA TYR A 303 -26.31 -9.78 -13.29
C TYR A 303 -26.35 -9.16 -11.89
N TYR A 304 -26.31 -7.82 -11.77
CA TYR A 304 -26.37 -7.14 -10.46
C TYR A 304 -27.76 -6.66 -10.07
N THR A 305 -28.68 -6.39 -11.01
CA THR A 305 -30.05 -5.94 -10.68
C THR A 305 -30.97 -7.04 -10.17
N SER A 306 -30.61 -8.32 -10.32
CA SER A 306 -31.35 -9.43 -9.71
C SER A 306 -30.99 -9.65 -8.22
N SER A 307 -30.00 -8.92 -7.70
CA SER A 307 -29.69 -8.84 -6.26
C SER A 307 -29.86 -7.40 -5.80
N GLU A 308 -30.28 -7.15 -4.55
CA GLU A 308 -30.58 -5.81 -4.00
C GLU A 308 -29.38 -4.82 -3.90
N ASN A 309 -28.31 -5.00 -4.70
CA ASN A 309 -27.07 -4.21 -4.66
C ASN A 309 -26.82 -3.42 -5.97
N SER A 310 -27.74 -2.55 -6.39
CA SER A 310 -27.60 -1.68 -7.59
C SER A 310 -26.46 -0.63 -7.51
N SER A 311 -25.84 -0.45 -6.34
CA SER A 311 -24.94 0.67 -6.04
C SER A 311 -23.59 0.67 -6.80
N VAL A 312 -23.20 -0.43 -7.44
CA VAL A 312 -21.89 -0.51 -8.15
C VAL A 312 -21.98 0.13 -9.53
N CYS A 313 -23.03 -0.16 -10.30
CA CYS A 313 -23.20 0.43 -11.64
C CYS A 313 -23.56 1.91 -11.57
N ASP A 314 -24.32 2.34 -10.54
CA ASP A 314 -24.53 3.76 -10.26
C ASP A 314 -23.22 4.49 -9.97
N ARG A 315 -22.28 3.86 -9.25
CA ARG A 315 -20.94 4.44 -8.99
C ARG A 315 -20.09 4.54 -10.24
N VAL A 316 -20.13 3.55 -11.14
CA VAL A 316 -19.42 3.60 -12.44
C VAL A 316 -20.00 4.68 -13.33
N GLY A 317 -21.33 4.77 -13.45
CA GLY A 317 -22.00 5.84 -14.20
C GLY A 317 -21.79 7.24 -13.60
N TRP A 318 -21.81 7.37 -12.28
CA TRP A 318 -21.57 8.64 -11.57
C TRP A 318 -20.11 9.07 -11.63
N ARG A 319 -19.14 8.14 -11.57
CA ARG A 319 -17.71 8.44 -11.74
C ARG A 319 -17.35 8.73 -13.20
N LYS A 320 -17.95 8.05 -14.18
CA LYS A 320 -17.81 8.40 -15.60
C LYS A 320 -18.22 9.85 -15.85
N ARG A 321 -19.38 10.28 -15.32
CA ARG A 321 -19.83 11.69 -15.35
C ARG A 321 -18.88 12.66 -14.63
N ARG A 322 -18.22 12.23 -13.55
CA ARG A 322 -17.24 13.06 -12.81
C ARG A 322 -15.92 13.21 -13.57
N ILE A 323 -15.45 12.16 -14.23
CA ILE A 323 -14.25 12.19 -15.08
C ILE A 323 -14.54 13.01 -16.34
N GLU A 324 -15.69 12.79 -16.98
CA GLU A 324 -16.14 13.63 -18.10
C GLU A 324 -16.37 15.09 -17.69
N GLY A 325 -16.79 15.38 -16.46
CA GLY A 325 -16.87 16.76 -15.93
C GLY A 325 -15.51 17.39 -15.57
N LEU A 326 -14.47 16.58 -15.32
CA LEU A 326 -13.11 17.06 -15.06
C LEU A 326 -12.29 17.28 -16.35
N PHE A 327 -12.71 16.68 -17.47
CA PHE A 327 -12.01 16.75 -18.76
C PHE A 327 -12.88 17.28 -19.92
N GLY A 328 -14.19 17.45 -19.72
CA GLY A 328 -15.15 17.86 -20.73
C GLY A 328 -15.49 19.35 -20.64
N ASN A 329 -15.00 20.08 -21.64
CA ASN A 329 -15.34 21.45 -22.01
C ASN A 329 -14.92 22.53 -21.00
N GLY A 330 -13.81 23.20 -21.35
CA GLY A 330 -13.56 24.56 -20.92
C GLY A 330 -14.83 25.40 -21.07
N ALA A 331 -15.23 25.98 -19.96
CA ALA A 331 -16.25 27.00 -19.91
C ALA A 331 -15.87 28.10 -20.91
N LYS A 332 -16.54 28.14 -22.06
CA LYS A 332 -16.79 29.40 -22.76
C LYS A 332 -17.76 30.19 -21.90
N GLU A 333 -17.25 30.77 -20.83
CA GLU A 333 -17.98 31.75 -20.06
C GLU A 333 -17.97 33.06 -20.86
N LYS A 334 -19.14 33.46 -21.34
CA LYS A 334 -19.38 34.77 -21.94
C LYS A 334 -19.06 35.82 -20.89
N VAL A 335 -17.95 36.54 -21.09
CA VAL A 335 -17.67 37.80 -20.41
C VAL A 335 -18.78 38.79 -20.76
N LYS A 336 -19.71 39.01 -19.83
CA LYS A 336 -20.50 40.24 -19.77
C LYS A 336 -19.77 41.18 -18.81
N GLY A 337 -19.35 42.33 -19.32
CA GLY A 337 -18.70 43.37 -18.56
C GLY A 337 -19.55 43.82 -17.38
N GLY A 338 -18.93 43.82 -16.20
CA GLY A 338 -19.38 44.52 -15.00
C GLY A 338 -18.16 45.22 -14.42
N GLU A 339 -18.28 46.53 -14.22
CA GLU A 339 -17.29 47.40 -13.59
C GLU A 339 -16.80 46.86 -12.25
N VAL A 340 -15.47 46.89 -12.07
CA VAL A 340 -14.81 46.62 -10.80
C VAL A 340 -14.69 47.93 -10.04
N ILE A 341 -15.48 48.08 -8.97
CA ILE A 341 -15.26 49.09 -7.94
C ILE A 341 -14.20 48.55 -6.97
N PRO A 342 -13.08 49.26 -6.71
CA PRO A 342 -12.07 48.79 -5.78
C PRO A 342 -12.57 48.89 -4.32
N PRO A 343 -12.24 47.91 -3.45
CA PRO A 343 -12.55 48.00 -2.03
C PRO A 343 -11.63 49.02 -1.32
N PRO A 344 -12.09 49.61 -0.21
CA PRO A 344 -11.33 50.62 0.52
C PRO A 344 -10.11 50.02 1.21
N ILE A 345 -9.02 50.81 1.17
CA ILE A 345 -7.76 50.57 1.86
C ILE A 345 -8.00 50.56 3.37
N GLY A 346 -7.97 49.37 3.97
CA GLY A 346 -8.02 49.16 5.41
C GLY A 346 -6.62 49.25 6.02
N THR A 347 -6.52 50.06 7.07
CA THR A 347 -5.31 50.41 7.82
C THR A 347 -4.69 49.25 8.60
N ALA A 348 -3.36 49.30 8.75
CA ALA A 348 -2.54 48.32 9.46
C ALA A 348 -2.89 48.19 10.96
N PRO A 349 -2.81 46.99 11.56
CA PRO A 349 -2.90 46.81 13.00
C PRO A 349 -1.54 47.08 13.68
N PRO A 350 -1.54 47.53 14.95
CA PRO A 350 -0.33 47.88 15.68
C PRO A 350 0.41 46.63 16.18
N SER A 351 1.74 46.73 16.12
CA SER A 351 2.70 45.85 16.77
C SER A 351 2.65 46.00 18.29
N SER A 352 2.30 44.93 19.01
CA SER A 352 2.53 44.81 20.45
C SER A 352 3.39 43.57 20.72
N SER A 353 4.66 43.84 21.03
CA SER A 353 5.63 42.87 21.55
C SER A 353 5.48 42.79 23.07
N ASP A 354 4.70 41.83 23.56
CA ASP A 354 4.68 41.50 24.98
C ASP A 354 5.63 40.32 25.25
N SER A 355 6.75 40.65 25.87
CA SER A 355 7.71 39.69 26.40
C SER A 355 7.21 39.20 27.76
N LEU A 356 6.79 37.94 27.82
CA LEU A 356 6.48 37.24 29.08
C LEU A 356 7.78 36.96 29.83
N GLY A 357 8.20 37.92 30.66
CA GLY A 357 9.25 37.71 31.66
C GLY A 357 8.73 36.82 32.79
N LEU A 358 9.28 35.61 32.92
CA LEU A 358 9.07 34.77 34.10
C LEU A 358 9.80 35.40 35.31
N PRO A 359 9.17 35.41 36.50
CA PRO A 359 9.77 36.00 37.68
C PRO A 359 11.03 35.22 38.10
N PRO A 360 12.12 35.91 38.52
CA PRO A 360 13.42 35.31 38.82
C PRO A 360 13.40 34.24 39.92
N ASN A 361 12.32 34.15 40.69
CA ASN A 361 12.16 33.18 41.77
C ASN A 361 11.82 31.76 41.28
N LEU A 362 11.26 31.59 40.07
CA LEU A 362 10.93 30.25 39.54
C LEU A 362 12.15 29.48 39.04
N VAL A 363 13.15 30.18 38.51
CA VAL A 363 14.41 29.58 38.04
C VAL A 363 15.21 29.03 39.23
N LEU A 364 15.23 29.74 40.35
CA LEU A 364 15.93 29.30 41.56
C LEU A 364 15.29 28.05 42.17
N ILE A 365 13.95 27.96 42.18
CA ILE A 365 13.23 26.78 42.69
C ILE A 365 13.51 25.54 41.81
N ALA A 366 13.52 25.71 40.48
CA ALA A 366 13.84 24.62 39.55
C ALA A 366 15.28 24.11 39.75
N LEU A 367 16.25 25.01 39.95
CA LEU A 367 17.65 24.64 40.20
C LEU A 367 17.82 23.89 41.53
N ILE A 368 17.12 24.30 42.59
CA ILE A 368 17.14 23.60 43.89
C ILE A 368 16.58 22.19 43.76
N GLN A 369 15.48 22.00 43.03
CA GLN A 369 14.89 20.66 42.81
C GLN A 369 15.83 19.71 42.06
N VAL A 370 16.53 20.20 41.03
CA VAL A 370 17.52 19.42 40.28
C VAL A 370 18.72 19.04 41.17
N LEU A 371 19.21 19.96 42.00
CA LEU A 371 20.29 19.69 42.96
C LEU A 371 19.89 18.66 44.02
N CYS A 372 18.67 18.72 44.55
CA CYS A 372 18.16 17.72 45.49
C CYS A 372 18.05 16.33 44.85
N ALA A 373 17.62 16.23 43.58
CA ALA A 373 17.54 14.96 42.86
C ALA A 373 18.93 14.35 42.62
N LEU A 374 19.91 15.17 42.24
CA LEU A 374 21.31 14.72 42.04
C LEU A 374 21.94 14.21 43.34
N LEU A 375 21.69 14.86 44.47
CA LEU A 375 22.19 14.42 45.77
C LEU A 375 21.56 13.10 46.24
N LEU A 376 20.30 12.83 45.88
CA LEU A 376 19.62 11.55 46.15
C LEU A 376 20.18 10.40 45.30
N VAL A 377 20.56 10.67 44.04
CA VAL A 377 21.19 9.65 43.19
C VAL A 377 22.60 9.32 43.67
N LEU A 378 23.36 10.32 44.12
CA LEU A 378 24.71 10.12 44.64
C LEU A 378 24.74 9.37 45.99
N SER A 379 23.72 9.53 46.85
CA SER A 379 23.65 8.81 48.13
C SER A 379 23.21 7.35 47.98
N CYS A 380 22.45 7.00 46.94
CA CYS A 380 22.04 5.62 46.67
C CYS A 380 23.09 4.79 45.90
N GLY A 381 24.09 5.41 45.29
CA GLY A 381 25.10 4.72 44.46
C GLY A 381 26.28 4.09 45.22
N LEU A 382 26.42 4.32 46.54
CA LEU A 382 27.65 4.01 47.28
C LEU A 382 27.61 2.73 48.13
N THR A 383 26.54 1.93 48.14
CA THR A 383 26.41 0.78 49.06
C THR A 383 26.31 -0.60 48.40
N GLY A 384 26.56 -0.75 47.09
CA GLY A 384 26.12 -1.98 46.40
C GLY A 384 27.03 -2.63 45.38
N TYR A 385 28.36 -2.70 45.54
CA TYR A 385 29.18 -3.61 44.71
C TYR A 385 30.40 -4.17 45.47
N LEU A 386 30.26 -5.37 46.04
CA LEU A 386 31.37 -6.26 46.38
C LEU A 386 31.25 -7.53 45.55
N PRO A 387 32.23 -7.87 44.69
CA PRO A 387 32.18 -9.09 43.89
C PRO A 387 32.66 -10.28 44.73
N LYS A 388 31.78 -11.29 44.91
CA LYS A 388 32.20 -12.61 45.38
C LYS A 388 32.88 -13.36 44.24
N THR A 389 34.20 -13.45 44.32
CA THR A 389 35.00 -14.44 43.60
C THR A 389 35.13 -15.73 44.41
N PHE A 390 35.48 -16.81 43.69
CA PHE A 390 36.07 -18.09 44.12
C PHE A 390 35.21 -19.37 44.25
N ARG A 391 35.43 -20.21 43.21
CA ARG A 391 35.75 -21.66 43.18
C ARG A 391 34.75 -22.70 43.73
N LEU A 392 34.39 -23.66 42.87
CA LEU A 392 35.04 -24.99 42.87
C LEU A 392 34.74 -25.78 41.58
N LEU A 393 35.82 -26.33 41.02
CA LEU A 393 35.88 -27.37 40.00
C LEU A 393 35.45 -28.72 40.61
N LEU A 394 34.84 -29.61 39.81
CA LEU A 394 35.27 -31.00 39.52
C LEU A 394 34.16 -31.82 38.78
N PRO A 395 34.47 -33.00 38.18
CA PRO A 395 34.14 -33.31 36.79
C PRO A 395 33.20 -34.51 36.58
N GLN A 396 32.83 -34.70 35.29
CA GLN A 396 32.50 -35.94 34.55
C GLN A 396 31.81 -37.12 35.27
N ARG A 397 30.74 -37.66 34.63
CA ARG A 397 30.82 -38.95 33.91
C ARG A 397 29.52 -39.32 33.15
N ARG A 398 29.77 -39.85 31.95
CA ARG A 398 28.99 -40.70 31.03
C ARG A 398 27.81 -40.08 30.31
#